data_AF-A0AAD7G588-F1
#
_entry.id   AF-A0AAD7G588-F1
#
_cell.length_a   1.000
_cell.length_b   1.000
_cell.length_c   1.000
_cell.angle_alpha   90.00
_cell.angle_beta   90.00
_cell.angle_gamma   90.00
#
_symmetry.space_group_name_H-M   'P 1'
#
loop_
_entity.id
_entity.type
_entity.pdbx_description
1 polymer ?
#
loop_
_entity_poly.entity_id
_entity_poly.type
_entity_poly.pdbx_seq_one_letter_code
_entity_poly.pdbx_strand_id
1 'polypeptide(L)'
;VGEALPCGLCGRSGCPECQVLMKANGSGSDMQTKCQYALDFRYKTADEGKSKTACRNVLILCGLFPGPKQDQFVPTVWRYNMPEHLRLQDSEYASPQQPEGIAIPLFV
;
A
#
# COMPACT_ATOMS: atom_id res chain seq x y z
N VAL A 1 5.69 -5.68 -15.92
CA VAL A 1 4.80 -4.72 -15.21
C VAL A 1 4.10 -5.51 -14.12
N GLY A 2 4.17 -5.07 -12.86
CA GLY A 2 3.56 -5.78 -11.73
C GLY A 2 4.25 -7.06 -11.28
N GLU A 3 5.59 -7.08 -11.17
CA GLU A 3 6.30 -8.29 -10.72
C GLU A 3 6.37 -8.41 -9.20
N ALA A 4 6.87 -7.37 -8.51
CA ALA A 4 6.91 -7.32 -7.05
C ALA A 4 6.43 -5.96 -6.55
N LEU A 5 5.58 -5.96 -5.54
CA LEU A 5 5.05 -4.77 -4.88
C LEU A 5 4.62 -3.66 -5.86
N PRO A 6 3.71 -3.93 -6.84
CA PRO A 6 3.33 -2.91 -7.80
C PRO A 6 2.81 -1.64 -7.15
N CYS A 7 3.04 -0.51 -7.80
CA CYS A 7 2.48 0.77 -7.40
C CYS A 7 0.97 0.77 -7.65
N GLY A 8 0.16 1.06 -6.63
CA GLY A 8 -1.29 1.24 -6.77
C GLY A 8 -1.72 2.44 -7.62
N LEU A 9 -0.80 3.30 -8.07
CA LEU A 9 -1.09 4.44 -8.93
C LEU A 9 -0.78 4.15 -10.41
N CYS A 10 0.33 3.47 -10.71
CA CYS A 10 0.81 3.26 -12.09
C CYS A 10 1.03 1.80 -12.48
N GLY A 11 0.87 0.85 -11.55
CA GLY A 11 1.06 -0.58 -11.76
C GLY A 11 2.51 -1.04 -11.96
N ARG A 12 3.50 -0.12 -11.96
CA ARG A 12 4.91 -0.47 -12.13
C ARG A 12 5.52 -0.95 -10.81
N SER A 13 6.52 -1.82 -10.93
CA SER A 13 7.29 -2.40 -9.82
C SER A 13 8.72 -1.87 -9.85
N GLY A 14 9.37 -1.79 -8.69
CA GLY A 14 10.80 -1.42 -8.60
C GLY A 14 11.12 0.06 -8.89
N CYS A 15 10.10 0.92 -8.95
CA CYS A 15 10.24 2.36 -9.16
C CYS A 15 10.38 3.12 -7.82
N PRO A 16 11.56 3.68 -7.47
CA PRO A 16 11.73 4.42 -6.20
C PRO A 16 10.79 5.62 -6.07
N GLU A 17 10.45 6.27 -7.18
CA GLU A 17 9.50 7.38 -7.23
C GLU A 17 8.07 6.97 -6.85
N CYS A 18 7.75 5.69 -6.98
CA CYS A 18 6.45 5.13 -6.63
C CYS A 18 6.30 4.81 -5.14
N GLN A 19 7.35 5.02 -4.33
CA GLN A 19 7.23 4.92 -2.89
C GLN A 19 6.16 5.90 -2.40
N VAL A 20 5.32 5.41 -1.50
CA VAL A 20 4.30 6.22 -0.85
C VAL A 20 4.60 6.32 0.63
N LEU A 21 4.57 7.53 1.14
CA LEU A 21 4.73 7.84 2.55
C LEU A 21 3.39 8.38 3.06
N MET A 22 3.02 8.01 4.29
CA MET A 22 1.88 8.62 4.96
C MET A 22 2.28 9.22 6.28
N LYS A 23 1.57 10.29 6.65
CA LYS A 23 1.60 10.88 7.97
C LYS A 23 0.17 10.96 8.48
N ALA A 24 -0.10 10.35 9.64
CA ALA A 24 -1.37 10.56 10.32
C ALA A 24 -1.39 11.98 10.90
N ASN A 25 -2.46 12.72 10.66
CA ASN A 25 -2.69 14.05 11.24
C ASN A 25 -4.05 14.07 11.96
N GLY A 26 -4.27 15.02 12.86
CA GLY A 26 -5.47 15.07 13.71
C GLY A 26 -6.81 15.16 12.96
N SER A 27 -6.78 15.45 11.64
CA SER A 27 -7.95 15.57 10.77
C SER A 27 -8.00 14.52 9.65
N GLY A 28 -7.02 13.61 9.53
CA GLY A 28 -6.88 12.72 8.39
C GLY A 28 -5.50 12.06 8.23
N SER A 29 -5.12 11.80 6.97
CA SER A 29 -3.81 11.26 6.60
C SER A 29 -3.27 11.99 5.39
N ASP A 30 -2.04 12.49 5.49
CA ASP A 30 -1.33 13.10 4.36
C ASP A 30 -0.54 12.03 3.63
N MET A 31 -0.63 12.03 2.29
CA MET A 31 0.08 11.13 1.41
C MET A 31 1.16 11.89 0.64
N GLN A 32 2.38 11.34 0.58
CA GLN A 32 3.44 11.83 -0.29
C GLN A 32 3.93 10.72 -1.22
N THR A 33 4.08 11.04 -2.49
CA THR A 33 4.69 10.17 -3.50
C THR A 33 5.27 11.03 -4.62
N LYS A 34 6.28 10.51 -5.33
CA LYS A 34 6.86 11.13 -6.53
C LYS A 34 6.37 10.46 -7.82
N CYS A 35 5.40 9.55 -7.72
CA CYS A 35 4.83 8.89 -8.88
C CYS A 35 4.19 9.94 -9.80
N GLN A 36 4.56 9.93 -11.09
CA GLN A 36 3.98 10.85 -12.07
C GLN A 36 2.47 10.65 -12.29
N TYR A 37 1.93 9.51 -11.85
CA TYR A 37 0.50 9.18 -11.87
C TYR A 37 -0.16 9.41 -10.50
N ALA A 38 0.45 10.22 -9.63
CA ALA A 38 -0.16 10.62 -8.37
C ALA A 38 -1.48 11.34 -8.63
N LEU A 39 -2.51 10.87 -7.92
CA LEU A 39 -3.84 11.45 -7.91
C LEU A 39 -4.16 11.86 -6.47
N ASP A 40 -5.07 12.82 -6.32
CA ASP A 40 -5.61 13.19 -5.01
C ASP A 40 -6.32 11.98 -4.38
N PHE A 41 -5.67 11.38 -3.38
CA PHE A 41 -6.14 10.16 -2.74
C PHE A 41 -6.91 10.48 -1.46
N ARG A 42 -8.21 10.16 -1.42
CA ARG A 42 -9.05 10.31 -0.22
C ARG A 42 -9.15 8.98 0.52
N TYR A 43 -8.25 8.79 1.50
CA TYR A 43 -8.13 7.54 2.27
C TYR A 43 -9.47 7.01 2.79
N LYS A 44 -10.22 7.85 3.52
CA LYS A 44 -11.48 7.45 4.17
C LYS A 44 -12.49 6.88 3.17
N THR A 45 -12.65 7.54 2.03
CA THR A 45 -13.60 7.09 0.99
C THR A 45 -13.15 5.80 0.31
N ALA A 46 -11.83 5.64 0.10
CA ALA A 46 -11.27 4.42 -0.48
C ALA A 46 -11.38 3.23 0.48
N ASP A 47 -11.23 3.45 1.79
CA ASP A 47 -11.30 2.37 2.79
C ASP A 47 -12.73 1.89 3.05
N GLU A 48 -13.70 2.81 3.10
CA GLU A 48 -15.12 2.47 3.26
C GLU A 48 -15.57 1.44 2.20
N GLY A 49 -15.17 1.68 0.94
CA GLY A 49 -15.59 0.89 -0.21
C GLY A 49 -17.11 0.99 -0.43
N LYS A 50 -17.54 1.37 -1.64
CA LYS A 50 -18.98 1.43 -1.96
C LYS A 50 -19.34 0.29 -2.89
N SER A 51 -20.60 -0.12 -2.93
CA SER A 51 -21.08 -1.15 -3.87
C SER A 51 -20.74 -0.84 -5.32
N LYS A 52 -20.66 0.46 -5.70
CA LYS A 52 -20.24 0.93 -7.03
C LYS A 52 -18.72 1.10 -7.19
N THR A 53 -17.95 1.11 -6.10
CA THR A 53 -16.49 1.25 -6.08
C THR A 53 -15.94 0.31 -5.01
N ALA A 54 -15.96 -0.99 -5.30
CA ALA A 54 -15.61 -2.04 -4.34
C ALA A 54 -14.11 -2.11 -4.03
N CYS A 55 -13.27 -1.33 -4.74
CA CYS A 55 -11.84 -1.28 -4.49
C CYS A 55 -11.58 -0.68 -3.10
N ARG A 56 -11.17 -1.54 -2.17
CA ARG A 56 -10.69 -1.19 -0.83
C ARG A 56 -9.17 -1.18 -0.76
N ASN A 57 -8.51 -0.96 -1.90
CA ASN A 57 -7.08 -0.87 -1.93
C ASN A 57 -6.64 0.49 -1.38
N VAL A 58 -6.03 0.46 -0.21
CA VAL A 58 -5.54 1.64 0.50
C VAL A 58 -4.13 1.39 0.99
N LEU A 59 -3.44 2.46 1.32
CA LEU A 59 -2.10 2.42 1.90
C LEU A 59 -2.20 2.08 3.38
N ILE A 60 -1.56 1.02 3.82
CA ILE A 60 -1.56 0.60 5.23
C ILE A 60 -0.14 0.59 5.78
N LEU A 61 -0.03 0.77 7.10
CA LEU A 61 1.22 0.59 7.82
C LEU A 61 1.46 -0.89 8.08
N CYS A 62 2.70 -1.34 7.93
CA CYS A 62 3.10 -2.63 8.48
C CYS A 62 3.12 -2.51 10.01
N GLY A 63 2.37 -3.35 10.71
CA GLY A 63 2.31 -3.33 12.18
C GLY A 63 3.61 -3.76 12.87
N LEU A 64 4.54 -4.36 12.12
CA LEU A 64 5.88 -4.73 12.58
C LEU A 64 6.88 -3.57 12.45
N PHE A 65 6.54 -2.53 11.69
CA PHE A 65 7.37 -1.34 11.60
C PHE A 65 7.32 -0.61 12.94
N PRO A 66 8.47 -0.19 13.53
CA PRO A 66 8.47 0.60 14.74
C PRO A 66 7.61 1.84 14.52
N GLY A 67 6.52 1.95 15.30
CA GLY A 67 5.40 2.83 15.01
C GLY A 67 5.84 4.28 14.74
N PRO A 68 5.11 5.00 13.85
CA PRO A 68 5.45 6.38 13.53
C PRO A 68 5.52 7.22 14.79
N LYS A 69 6.58 8.02 14.92
CA LYS A 69 6.53 9.17 15.83
C LYS A 69 5.43 10.11 15.35
N GLN A 70 4.80 10.82 16.27
CA GLN A 70 3.81 11.84 15.93
C GLN A 70 4.41 12.79 14.87
N ASP A 71 3.60 13.14 13.88
CA ASP A 71 3.97 14.06 12.81
C ASP A 71 5.05 13.59 11.82
N GLN A 72 5.40 12.31 11.80
CA GLN A 72 6.40 11.75 10.88
C GLN A 72 5.75 11.08 9.65
N PHE A 73 6.33 11.32 8.47
CA PHE A 73 6.04 10.51 7.28
C PHE A 73 6.71 9.14 7.41
N VAL A 74 5.91 8.09 7.27
CA VAL A 74 6.36 6.70 7.33
C VAL A 74 6.05 5.96 6.04
N PRO A 75 6.91 5.01 5.63
CA PRO A 75 6.63 4.16 4.48
C PRO A 75 5.33 3.38 4.66
N THR A 76 4.52 3.32 3.61
CA THR A 76 3.28 2.55 3.59
C THR A 76 3.28 1.53 2.46
N VAL A 77 2.45 0.51 2.65
CA VAL A 77 2.30 -0.61 1.73
C VAL A 77 0.86 -0.61 1.22
N TRP A 78 0.65 -0.79 -0.08
CA TRP A 78 -0.70 -1.01 -0.60
C TRP A 78 -1.29 -2.27 0.03
N ARG A 79 -2.57 -2.25 0.42
CA ARG A 79 -3.21 -3.36 1.15
C ARG A 79 -3.03 -4.71 0.44
N TYR A 80 -3.15 -4.75 -0.90
CA TYR A 80 -2.94 -5.98 -1.66
C TYR A 80 -1.47 -6.46 -1.68
N ASN A 81 -0.50 -5.56 -1.46
CA ASN A 81 0.92 -5.86 -1.41
C ASN A 81 1.38 -6.40 -0.05
N MET A 82 0.54 -6.35 0.98
CA MET A 82 0.95 -6.71 2.34
C MET A 82 1.48 -8.15 2.46
N PRO A 83 0.84 -9.20 1.86
CA PRO A 83 1.37 -10.55 1.93
C PRO A 83 2.78 -10.65 1.32
N GLU A 84 3.02 -10.01 0.17
CA GLU A 84 4.32 -10.01 -0.48
C GLU A 84 5.35 -9.18 0.31
N HIS A 85 4.94 -8.06 0.90
CA HIS A 85 5.80 -7.25 1.78
C HIS A 85 6.30 -8.07 2.97
N LEU A 86 5.40 -8.77 3.66
CA LEU A 86 5.76 -9.66 4.77
C LEU A 86 6.73 -10.75 4.30
N ARG A 87 6.47 -11.39 3.16
CA ARG A 87 7.40 -12.39 2.58
C ARG A 87 8.82 -11.84 2.36
N LEU A 88 8.93 -10.60 1.87
CA LEU A 88 10.20 -9.98 1.49
C LEU A 88 10.96 -9.34 2.65
N GLN A 89 10.27 -8.81 3.64
CA GLN A 89 10.87 -8.01 4.72
C GLN A 89 10.77 -8.68 6.09
N ASP A 90 9.72 -9.46 6.32
CA ASP A 90 9.34 -10.01 7.63
C ASP A 90 8.93 -11.49 7.47
N SER A 91 9.77 -12.29 6.83
CA SER A 91 9.39 -13.64 6.36
C SER A 91 8.93 -14.59 7.47
N GLU A 92 9.33 -14.32 8.71
CA GLU A 92 8.89 -15.04 9.92
C GLU A 92 7.40 -14.84 10.24
N TYR A 93 6.78 -13.78 9.73
CA TYR A 93 5.36 -13.45 9.86
C TYR A 93 4.56 -13.67 8.56
N ALA A 94 5.20 -14.16 7.50
CA ALA A 94 4.50 -14.51 6.27
C ALA A 94 3.54 -15.70 6.51
N SER A 95 2.33 -15.63 5.95
CA SER A 95 1.36 -16.72 6.12
C SER A 95 1.88 -18.01 5.46
N PRO A 96 1.99 -19.12 6.19
CA PRO A 96 2.39 -20.41 5.62
C PRO A 96 1.42 -20.92 4.55
N GLN A 97 0.15 -20.47 4.60
CA GLN A 97 -0.89 -20.88 3.66
C GLN A 97 -0.91 -20.04 2.38
N GLN A 98 -0.22 -18.90 2.35
CA GLN A 98 -0.17 -17.98 1.21
C GLN A 98 1.23 -17.37 1.06
N PRO A 99 2.25 -18.19 0.75
CA PRO A 99 3.62 -17.73 0.70
C PRO A 99 3.86 -16.68 -0.40
N GLU A 100 3.01 -16.61 -1.43
CA GLU A 100 3.16 -15.66 -2.56
C GLU A 100 2.11 -14.53 -2.58
N GLY A 101 1.15 -14.52 -1.65
CA GLY A 101 0.01 -13.59 -1.69
C GLY A 101 -1.06 -13.96 -2.72
N ILE A 102 -2.16 -13.18 -2.75
CA ILE A 102 -3.22 -13.34 -3.76
C ILE A 102 -2.82 -12.50 -4.98
N ALA A 103 -2.61 -13.15 -6.13
CA ALA A 103 -2.35 -12.46 -7.38
C ALA A 103 -3.49 -11.49 -7.74
N ILE A 104 -3.12 -10.30 -8.23
CA ILE A 104 -4.10 -9.36 -8.79
C ILE A 104 -4.76 -10.03 -10.00
N PRO A 105 -6.09 -10.08 -10.12
CA PRO A 105 -6.74 -10.57 -11.32
C PRO A 105 -6.24 -9.76 -12.52
N LEU A 106 -5.59 -10.42 -13.47
CA LEU A 106 -5.28 -9.82 -14.76
C LEU A 106 -6.62 -9.63 -15.50
N PHE A 107 -7.17 -8.43 -15.41
CA PHE A 107 -8.22 -8.02 -16.34
C PHE A 107 -7.54 -7.76 -17.69
N VAL A 108 -7.69 -8.71 -18.61
CA VAL A 108 -7.32 -8.60 -20.02
C VAL A 108 -8.48 -8.00 -20.80
#